data_AF-A0A938VP21-F1
#
_entry.id   AF-A0A938VP21-F1
#
_cell.length_a   1.000
_cell.length_b   1.000
_cell.length_c   1.000
_cell.angle_alpha   90.00
_cell.angle_beta   90.00
_cell.angle_gamma   90.00
#
_symmetry.space_group_name_H-M   'P 1'
#
loop_
_entity.id
_entity.type
_entity.pdbx_description
1 polymer ?
#
loop_
_entity_poly.entity_id
_entity_poly.type
_entity_poly.pdbx_seq_one_letter_code
_entity_poly.pdbx_strand_id
1 'polypeptide(L)'
;MVPASVPAAPPVAPGVRDLPFVTLHLPAGPAPWARASRVAVQDPLPSAYVGLSDDELERRIWAARNKLGTRLVILGHHYQRDDIIKFADFRGDSFGLSREAASRPDAEFIVFCGVHFMAETAAILGAPHQRVVLPNLTAGCSMADMADIFEVRECWAALQAVGVERVVPVTYMNSAADLKAFCGQHGGIVCTSSNARAVYDWAFTQGDRLLFFPDQYLGRNTGYAKG
;
A
#
# COMPACT_ATOMS: atom_id res chain seq x y z
N MET A 1 -21.69 -31.13 4.95
CA MET A 1 -21.91 -29.92 4.15
C MET A 1 -20.53 -29.44 3.70
N VAL A 2 -20.16 -29.72 2.45
CA VAL A 2 -18.82 -29.44 1.89
C VAL A 2 -18.68 -27.93 1.70
N PRO A 3 -17.58 -27.28 2.10
CA PRO A 3 -17.40 -25.85 1.84
C PRO A 3 -17.22 -25.64 0.33
N ALA A 4 -18.05 -24.77 -0.24
CA ALA A 4 -17.98 -24.40 -1.65
C ALA A 4 -16.59 -23.80 -1.95
N SER A 5 -15.94 -24.33 -2.99
CA SER A 5 -14.69 -23.82 -3.52
C SER A 5 -14.85 -22.36 -3.95
N VAL A 6 -13.95 -21.49 -3.50
CA VAL A 6 -13.82 -20.11 -3.99
C VAL A 6 -13.48 -20.16 -5.49
N PRO A 7 -14.24 -19.49 -6.37
CA PRO A 7 -13.94 -19.48 -7.80
C PRO A 7 -12.60 -18.77 -8.05
N ALA A 8 -11.82 -19.30 -9.00
CA ALA A 8 -10.58 -18.67 -9.44
C ALA A 8 -10.86 -17.26 -9.99
N ALA A 9 -9.98 -16.31 -9.66
CA ALA A 9 -10.06 -14.95 -10.18
C ALA A 9 -10.06 -14.99 -11.73
N PRO A 10 -10.89 -14.17 -12.40
CA PRO A 10 -10.90 -14.11 -13.85
C PRO A 10 -9.52 -13.68 -14.37
N PRO A 11 -9.09 -14.18 -15.55
CA PRO A 11 -7.83 -13.78 -16.15
C PRO A 11 -7.82 -12.27 -16.41
N VAL A 12 -6.71 -11.62 -16.06
CA VAL A 12 -6.47 -10.20 -16.35
C VAL A 12 -6.60 -9.98 -17.86
N ALA A 13 -7.47 -9.05 -18.28
CA ALA A 13 -7.73 -8.77 -19.69
C ALA A 13 -6.41 -8.41 -20.46
N PRO A 14 -6.25 -8.89 -21.70
CA PRO A 14 -5.13 -8.48 -22.55
C PRO A 14 -5.10 -6.95 -22.71
N GLY A 15 -3.95 -6.33 -22.47
CA GLY A 15 -3.76 -4.86 -22.54
C GLY A 15 -3.61 -4.16 -21.18
N VAL A 16 -3.90 -4.83 -20.06
CA VAL A 16 -3.68 -4.27 -18.72
C VAL A 16 -2.18 -4.28 -18.32
N ARG A 17 -1.39 -5.17 -18.90
CA ARG A 17 0.07 -5.29 -18.64
C ARG A 17 0.91 -4.17 -19.25
N ASP A 18 0.39 -3.48 -20.27
CA ASP A 18 1.12 -2.46 -21.04
C ASP A 18 0.74 -1.03 -20.64
N LEU A 19 -0.16 -0.89 -19.67
CA LEU A 19 -0.50 0.39 -19.06
C LEU A 19 0.27 0.50 -17.73
N PRO A 20 0.72 1.70 -17.31
CA PRO A 20 1.47 1.90 -16.06
C PRO A 20 0.56 1.79 -14.81
N PHE A 21 -0.27 0.76 -14.74
CA PHE A 21 -1.22 0.51 -13.66
C PHE A 21 -0.80 -0.69 -12.80
N VAL A 22 -1.16 -0.66 -11.53
CA VAL A 22 -0.96 -1.75 -10.58
C VAL A 22 -2.19 -2.65 -10.60
N THR A 23 -2.14 -3.72 -11.36
CA THR A 23 -3.04 -4.86 -11.11
C THR A 23 -2.43 -5.70 -10.01
N LEU A 24 -2.97 -5.56 -8.79
CA LEU A 24 -2.57 -6.40 -7.67
C LEU A 24 -3.07 -7.83 -7.91
N HIS A 25 -2.20 -8.69 -8.43
CA HIS A 25 -2.47 -10.12 -8.49
C HIS A 25 -2.20 -10.71 -7.10
N LEU A 26 -3.24 -10.79 -6.27
CA LEU A 26 -3.15 -11.47 -4.98
C LEU A 26 -3.01 -12.98 -5.23
N PRO A 27 -2.07 -13.68 -4.56
CA PRO A 27 -1.98 -15.13 -4.65
C PRO A 27 -3.28 -15.78 -4.15
N ALA A 28 -3.71 -16.84 -4.84
CA ALA A 28 -4.86 -17.64 -4.42
C ALA A 28 -4.52 -18.39 -3.12
N GLY A 29 -5.01 -17.86 -1.99
CA GLY A 29 -4.86 -18.42 -0.66
C GLY A 29 -5.38 -17.43 0.40
N PRO A 30 -5.71 -17.87 1.62
CA PRO A 30 -6.01 -16.93 2.70
C PRO A 30 -4.79 -16.05 2.90
N ALA A 31 -4.94 -14.75 2.73
CA ALA A 31 -3.84 -13.82 2.91
C ALA A 31 -3.32 -13.97 4.35
N PRO A 32 -1.99 -14.10 4.58
CA PRO A 32 -1.43 -14.28 5.92
C PRO A 32 -1.84 -13.17 6.91
N TRP A 33 -2.20 -12.00 6.38
CA TRP A 33 -2.63 -10.81 7.13
C TRP A 33 -4.12 -10.80 7.50
N ALA A 34 -4.93 -11.76 7.01
CA ALA A 34 -6.37 -11.86 7.35
C ALA A 34 -6.62 -12.20 8.84
N ARG A 35 -5.56 -12.37 9.65
CA ARG A 35 -5.63 -12.47 11.10
C ARG A 35 -5.24 -11.14 11.75
N ALA A 36 -6.30 -10.47 12.19
CA ALA A 36 -6.38 -9.55 13.32
C ALA A 36 -5.88 -8.11 13.10
N SER A 37 -6.87 -7.20 13.14
CA SER A 37 -6.80 -5.91 13.80
C SER A 37 -6.28 -6.07 15.24
N ARG A 38 -4.96 -6.26 15.37
CA ARG A 38 -4.26 -5.95 16.62
C ARG A 38 -3.69 -4.57 16.38
N VAL A 39 -4.01 -3.61 17.26
CA VAL A 39 -3.16 -2.44 17.45
C VAL A 39 -1.74 -2.97 17.55
N ALA A 40 -0.90 -2.67 16.56
CA ALA A 40 0.43 -3.22 16.51
C ALA A 40 1.22 -2.57 17.65
N VAL A 41 1.30 -3.28 18.79
CA VAL A 41 2.07 -2.83 19.94
C VAL A 41 3.53 -2.98 19.55
N GLN A 42 4.17 -1.85 19.28
CA GLN A 42 5.61 -1.81 19.06
C GLN A 42 6.31 -2.03 20.41
N ASP A 43 7.21 -3.00 20.46
CA ASP A 43 8.05 -3.20 21.63
C ASP A 43 8.88 -1.94 21.92
N PRO A 44 9.08 -1.59 23.20
CA PRO A 44 9.93 -0.47 23.56
C PRO A 44 11.36 -0.70 23.03
N LEU A 45 12.04 0.40 22.68
CA LEU A 45 13.42 0.33 22.26
C LEU A 45 14.26 -0.37 23.33
N PRO A 46 15.18 -1.29 22.96
CA PRO A 46 16.07 -1.91 23.92
C PRO A 46 16.84 -0.85 24.71
N SER A 47 17.06 -1.08 26.01
CA SER A 47 17.73 -0.14 26.92
C SER A 47 19.11 0.31 26.41
N ALA A 48 19.78 -0.54 25.63
CA ALA A 48 21.05 -0.24 24.97
C ALA A 48 21.01 0.93 23.96
N TYR A 49 19.82 1.40 23.58
CA TYR A 49 19.60 2.56 22.70
C TYR A 49 19.01 3.77 23.44
N VAL A 50 18.44 3.57 24.63
CA VAL A 50 17.77 4.62 25.40
C VAL A 50 18.83 5.53 26.02
N GLY A 51 18.72 6.84 25.80
CA GLY A 51 19.63 7.84 26.37
C GLY A 51 20.98 7.97 25.66
N LEU A 52 21.17 7.35 24.50
CA LEU A 52 22.33 7.60 23.65
C LEU A 52 22.25 9.00 23.03
N SER A 53 23.41 9.61 22.77
CA SER A 53 23.49 10.84 21.97
C SER A 53 23.18 10.57 20.51
N ASP A 54 22.75 11.60 19.78
CA ASP A 54 22.48 11.53 18.35
C ASP A 54 23.71 11.06 17.55
N ASP A 55 24.91 11.52 17.91
CA ASP A 55 26.18 11.09 17.29
C ASP A 55 26.41 9.58 17.43
N GLU A 56 26.10 9.02 18.60
CA GLU A 56 26.26 7.60 18.87
C GLU A 56 25.21 6.77 18.11
N LEU A 57 23.98 7.26 18.02
CA LEU A 57 22.92 6.63 17.22
C LEU A 57 23.29 6.63 15.73
N GLU A 58 23.77 7.75 15.22
CA GLU A 58 24.24 7.88 13.84
C GLU A 58 25.40 6.91 13.54
N ARG A 59 26.40 6.85 14.42
CA ARG A 59 27.52 5.91 14.29
C ARG A 59 27.05 4.47 14.20
N ARG A 60 26.05 4.08 15.01
CA ARG A 60 25.47 2.73 14.99
C ARG A 60 24.66 2.45 13.74
N ILE A 61 23.89 3.43 13.24
CA ILE A 61 23.15 3.29 11.97
C ILE A 61 24.14 3.06 10.82
N TRP A 62 25.22 3.84 10.72
CA TRP A 62 26.25 3.62 9.69
C TRP A 62 26.95 2.27 9.83
N ALA A 63 27.27 1.85 11.05
CA ALA A 63 27.86 0.53 11.29
C ALA A 63 26.92 -0.61 10.85
N ALA A 64 25.62 -0.50 11.14
CA ALA A 64 24.62 -1.46 10.70
C ALA A 64 24.46 -1.48 9.18
N ARG A 65 24.41 -0.30 8.53
CA ARG A 65 24.36 -0.18 7.08
C ARG A 65 25.58 -0.85 6.43
N ASN A 66 26.78 -0.55 6.90
CA ASN A 66 28.02 -1.13 6.37
C ASN A 66 28.07 -2.65 6.54
N LYS A 67 27.57 -3.17 7.67
CA LYS A 67 27.50 -4.61 7.94
C LYS A 67 26.51 -5.33 7.02
N LEU A 68 25.39 -4.70 6.69
CA LEU A 68 24.35 -5.29 5.84
C LEU A 68 24.65 -5.11 4.34
N GLY A 69 25.39 -4.07 3.96
CA GLY A 69 25.81 -3.82 2.59
C GLY A 69 24.61 -3.79 1.63
N THR A 70 24.72 -4.51 0.51
CA THR A 70 23.67 -4.58 -0.52
C THR A 70 22.39 -5.28 -0.08
N ARG A 71 22.40 -5.99 1.06
CA ARG A 71 21.21 -6.64 1.62
C ARG A 71 20.25 -5.64 2.26
N LEU A 72 20.65 -4.38 2.46
CA LEU A 72 19.83 -3.34 3.05
C LEU A 72 19.55 -2.23 2.04
N VAL A 73 18.29 -1.80 1.98
CA VAL A 73 17.87 -0.56 1.33
C VAL A 73 17.05 0.25 2.33
N ILE A 74 17.34 1.55 2.43
CA ILE A 74 16.60 2.52 3.24
C ILE A 74 15.86 3.47 2.29
N LEU A 75 14.54 3.50 2.41
CA LEU A 75 13.64 4.34 1.62
C LEU A 75 13.15 5.50 2.46
N GLY A 76 13.28 6.73 1.97
CA GLY A 76 12.86 7.94 2.68
C GLY A 76 11.79 8.71 1.94
N HIS A 77 10.60 8.87 2.54
CA HIS A 77 9.57 9.74 1.97
C HIS A 77 10.01 11.21 2.02
N HIS A 78 9.58 12.03 1.05
CA HIS A 78 9.92 13.46 0.96
C HIS A 78 9.61 14.28 2.22
N TYR A 79 8.71 13.82 3.08
CA TYR A 79 8.33 14.51 4.31
C TYR A 79 9.11 14.06 5.55
N GLN A 80 10.13 13.21 5.38
CA GLN A 80 11.02 12.86 6.50
C GLN A 80 11.92 14.02 6.88
N ARG A 81 12.26 14.06 8.18
CA ARG A 81 13.22 15.01 8.74
C ARG A 81 14.63 14.74 8.20
N ASP A 82 15.46 15.78 8.20
CA ASP A 82 16.83 15.71 7.66
C ASP A 82 17.72 14.68 8.40
N ASP A 83 17.49 14.54 9.71
CA ASP A 83 18.14 13.57 10.58
C ASP A 83 17.85 12.10 10.21
N ILE A 84 16.76 11.83 9.49
CA ILE A 84 16.38 10.52 8.96
C ILE A 84 16.77 10.40 7.49
N ILE A 85 16.46 11.41 6.67
CA ILE A 85 16.61 11.33 5.21
C ILE A 85 18.07 11.22 4.77
N LYS A 86 19.02 11.64 5.61
CA LYS A 86 20.46 11.47 5.37
C LYS A 86 20.90 10.01 5.24
N PHE A 87 20.13 9.08 5.81
CA PHE A 87 20.41 7.64 5.72
C PHE A 87 19.71 6.95 4.54
N ALA A 88 18.79 7.64 3.86
CA ALA A 88 18.00 7.06 2.78
C ALA A 88 18.83 6.87 1.51
N ASP A 89 18.76 5.68 0.93
CA ASP A 89 19.34 5.35 -0.37
C ASP A 89 18.50 5.95 -1.51
N PHE A 90 17.18 6.01 -1.31
CA PHE A 90 16.22 6.60 -2.25
C PHE A 90 15.26 7.54 -1.55
N ARG A 91 14.92 8.64 -2.24
CA ARG A 91 13.97 9.64 -1.79
C ARG A 91 12.87 9.79 -2.83
N GLY A 92 11.62 9.74 -2.41
CA GLY A 92 10.51 9.69 -3.35
C GLY A 92 9.13 9.82 -2.73
N ASP A 93 8.12 9.75 -3.59
CA ASP A 93 6.72 9.57 -3.20
C ASP A 93 6.41 8.10 -2.83
N SER A 94 5.21 7.87 -2.28
CA SER A 94 4.77 6.55 -1.80
C SER A 94 4.94 5.41 -2.83
N PHE A 95 4.51 5.64 -4.06
CA PHE A 95 4.45 4.58 -5.07
C PHE A 95 5.80 4.35 -5.74
N GLY A 96 6.52 5.43 -6.04
CA GLY A 96 7.88 5.38 -6.55
C GLY A 96 8.81 4.62 -5.61
N LEU A 97 8.75 4.90 -4.31
CA LEU A 97 9.54 4.17 -3.31
C LEU A 97 9.18 2.67 -3.25
N SER A 98 7.90 2.33 -3.36
CA SER A 98 7.47 0.92 -3.36
C SER A 98 7.96 0.17 -4.61
N ARG A 99 8.03 0.84 -5.77
CA ARG A 99 8.64 0.29 -6.99
C ARG A 99 10.15 0.15 -6.89
N GLU A 100 10.83 1.13 -6.29
CA GLU A 100 12.26 1.03 -6.01
C GLU A 100 12.58 -0.13 -5.06
N ALA A 101 11.77 -0.38 -4.04
CA ALA A 101 11.91 -1.58 -3.19
C ALA A 101 11.87 -2.88 -4.02
N ALA A 102 10.85 -3.01 -4.88
CA ALA A 102 10.64 -4.21 -5.69
C ALA A 102 11.71 -4.41 -6.78
N SER A 103 12.36 -3.35 -7.24
CA SER A 103 13.42 -3.43 -8.28
C SER A 103 14.78 -3.89 -7.74
N ARG A 104 14.89 -4.19 -6.44
CA ARG A 104 16.16 -4.54 -5.75
C ARG A 104 16.15 -6.00 -5.29
N PRO A 105 16.37 -6.96 -6.20
CA PRO A 105 16.28 -8.39 -5.87
C PRO A 105 17.30 -8.83 -4.79
N ASP A 106 18.43 -8.13 -4.68
CA ASP A 106 19.48 -8.45 -3.70
C ASP A 106 19.19 -7.92 -2.29
N ALA A 107 18.21 -7.00 -2.14
CA ALA A 107 17.86 -6.42 -0.87
C ALA A 107 16.98 -7.39 -0.07
N GLU A 108 17.50 -7.88 1.06
CA GLU A 108 16.76 -8.71 2.01
C GLU A 108 15.98 -7.85 3.01
N PHE A 109 16.48 -6.66 3.33
CA PHE A 109 15.89 -5.74 4.30
C PHE A 109 15.58 -4.41 3.65
N ILE A 110 14.33 -3.98 3.77
CA ILE A 110 13.84 -2.69 3.30
C ILE A 110 13.38 -1.90 4.51
N VAL A 111 14.12 -0.87 4.91
CA VAL A 111 13.67 0.04 5.97
C VAL A 111 12.89 1.17 5.32
N PHE A 112 11.59 1.22 5.59
CA PHE A 112 10.70 2.22 5.01
C PHE A 112 10.50 3.38 6.00
N CYS A 113 11.25 4.46 5.82
CA CYS A 113 11.08 5.71 6.56
C CYS A 113 9.91 6.51 5.98
N GLY A 114 8.69 6.09 6.34
CA GLY A 114 7.43 6.66 5.89
C GLY A 114 6.29 6.33 6.86
N VAL A 115 5.10 6.10 6.32
CA VAL A 115 3.89 5.74 7.09
C VAL A 115 3.41 4.33 6.73
N HIS A 116 2.51 3.78 7.54
CA HIS A 116 2.09 2.38 7.50
C HIS A 116 1.67 1.88 6.12
N PHE A 117 0.73 2.53 5.44
CA PHE A 117 0.25 2.09 4.13
C PHE A 117 1.35 2.05 3.05
N MET A 118 2.37 2.91 3.17
CA MET A 118 3.48 2.94 2.22
C MET A 118 4.35 1.68 2.40
N ALA A 119 4.66 1.34 3.66
CA ALA A 119 5.40 0.12 3.99
C ALA A 119 4.62 -1.15 3.58
N GLU A 120 3.31 -1.18 3.81
CA GLU A 120 2.44 -2.27 3.32
C GLU A 120 2.51 -2.39 1.79
N THR A 121 2.49 -1.28 1.07
CA THR A 121 2.59 -1.32 -0.39
C THR A 121 3.93 -1.83 -0.87
N ALA A 122 5.04 -1.42 -0.25
CA ALA A 122 6.35 -1.99 -0.54
C ALA A 122 6.39 -3.51 -0.27
N ALA A 123 5.73 -3.98 0.79
CA ALA A 123 5.64 -5.40 1.09
C ALA A 123 4.77 -6.17 0.09
N ILE A 124 3.69 -5.56 -0.41
CA ILE A 124 2.83 -6.14 -1.44
C ILE A 124 3.56 -6.30 -2.78
N LEU A 125 4.40 -5.33 -3.16
CA LEU A 125 5.14 -5.35 -4.42
C LEU A 125 6.48 -6.10 -4.34
N GLY A 126 7.04 -6.25 -3.14
CA GLY A 126 8.32 -6.90 -2.90
C GLY A 126 8.29 -8.41 -3.17
N ALA A 127 9.46 -8.97 -3.41
CA ALA A 127 9.64 -10.40 -3.53
C ALA A 127 9.51 -11.10 -2.15
N PRO A 128 9.13 -12.39 -2.08
CA PRO A 128 8.84 -13.09 -0.83
C PRO A 128 9.98 -13.11 0.21
N HIS A 129 11.24 -12.97 -0.23
CA HIS A 129 12.40 -12.92 0.67
C HIS A 129 12.68 -11.53 1.25
N GLN A 130 12.09 -10.48 0.68
CA GLN A 130 12.32 -9.10 1.10
C GLN A 130 11.48 -8.79 2.34
N ARG A 131 12.14 -8.30 3.39
CA ARG A 131 11.51 -7.96 4.67
C ARG A 131 11.40 -6.44 4.78
N VAL A 132 10.17 -5.95 4.71
CA VAL A 132 9.88 -4.52 4.93
C VAL A 132 9.76 -4.24 6.43
N VAL A 133 10.49 -3.23 6.89
CA VAL A 133 10.52 -2.78 8.28
C VAL A 133 10.07 -1.33 8.32
N LEU A 134 9.00 -1.07 9.08
CA LEU A 134 8.55 0.27 9.42
C LEU A 134 9.11 0.63 10.81
N PRO A 135 10.01 1.64 10.93
CA PRO A 135 10.67 1.95 12.20
C PRO A 135 9.72 2.36 13.33
N ASN A 136 8.58 2.96 12.97
CA ASN A 136 7.54 3.37 13.91
C ASN A 136 6.17 2.88 13.43
N LEU A 137 5.61 1.86 14.09
CA LEU A 137 4.30 1.29 13.75
C LEU A 137 3.15 2.27 13.98
N THR A 138 3.36 3.30 14.80
CA THR A 138 2.37 4.38 15.02
C THR A 138 2.42 5.47 13.96
N ALA A 139 3.33 5.38 12.97
CA ALA A 139 3.38 6.32 11.85
C ALA A 139 2.19 6.08 10.90
N GLY A 140 1.04 6.68 11.25
CA GLY A 140 -0.20 6.60 10.51
C GLY A 140 -0.36 7.69 9.43
N CYS A 141 -1.47 7.62 8.72
CA CYS A 141 -1.90 8.66 7.78
C CYS A 141 -3.39 8.89 7.97
N SER A 142 -3.77 10.07 8.45
CA SER A 142 -5.17 10.41 8.71
C SER A 142 -6.07 10.19 7.51
N MET A 143 -5.57 10.38 6.29
CA MET A 143 -6.31 10.10 5.05
C MET A 143 -6.51 8.60 4.81
N ALA A 144 -5.52 7.77 5.11
CA ALA A 144 -5.68 6.32 4.99
C ALA A 144 -6.68 5.76 6.01
N ASP A 145 -6.77 6.42 7.18
CA ASP A 145 -7.67 6.05 8.28
C ASP A 145 -9.11 6.58 8.08
N MET A 146 -9.40 7.31 6.99
CA MET A 146 -10.75 7.83 6.68
C MET A 146 -11.73 6.78 6.15
N ALA A 147 -11.27 5.58 5.83
CA ALA A 147 -12.11 4.46 5.47
C ALA A 147 -11.54 3.19 6.05
N ASP A 148 -12.41 2.33 6.58
CA ASP A 148 -12.04 0.96 6.95
C ASP A 148 -12.79 -0.09 6.13
N ILE A 149 -12.31 -1.34 6.22
CA ILE A 149 -12.85 -2.45 5.43
C ILE A 149 -14.30 -2.80 5.80
N PHE A 150 -14.74 -2.55 7.03
CA PHE A 150 -16.12 -2.78 7.44
C PHE A 150 -17.03 -1.76 6.77
N GLU A 151 -16.69 -0.47 6.84
CA GLU A 151 -17.44 0.61 6.18
C GLU A 151 -17.53 0.39 4.66
N VAL A 152 -16.41 0.02 4.02
CA VAL A 152 -16.39 -0.25 2.57
C VAL A 152 -17.26 -1.44 2.20
N ARG A 153 -17.26 -2.52 3.00
CA ARG A 153 -18.12 -3.70 2.78
C ARG A 153 -19.60 -3.39 3.00
N GLU A 154 -19.92 -2.61 4.03
CA GLU A 154 -21.29 -2.16 4.29
C GLU A 154 -21.80 -1.28 3.13
N CYS A 155 -21.01 -0.31 2.68
CA CYS A 155 -21.33 0.51 1.52
C CYS A 155 -21.55 -0.35 0.27
N TRP A 156 -20.66 -1.30 0.01
CA TRP A 156 -20.77 -2.21 -1.13
C TRP A 156 -22.05 -3.05 -1.08
N ALA A 157 -22.37 -3.63 0.08
CA ALA A 157 -23.60 -4.40 0.26
C ALA A 157 -24.86 -3.53 0.09
N ALA A 158 -24.84 -2.29 0.59
CA ALA A 158 -25.95 -1.35 0.43
C ALA A 158 -26.19 -1.00 -1.05
N LEU A 159 -25.13 -0.75 -1.82
CA LEU A 159 -25.22 -0.51 -3.27
C LEU A 159 -25.86 -1.71 -4.00
N GLN A 160 -25.44 -2.93 -3.67
CA GLN A 160 -26.00 -4.14 -4.26
C GLN A 160 -27.48 -4.33 -3.89
N ALA A 161 -27.85 -4.06 -2.63
CA ALA A 161 -29.22 -4.22 -2.13
C ALA A 161 -30.22 -3.29 -2.85
N VAL A 162 -29.79 -2.10 -3.27
CA VAL A 162 -30.63 -1.16 -4.04
C VAL A 162 -30.52 -1.37 -5.56
N GLY A 163 -29.90 -2.46 -6.02
CA GLY A 163 -29.81 -2.82 -7.43
C GLY A 163 -28.81 -1.98 -8.23
N VAL A 164 -27.82 -1.38 -7.59
CA VAL A 164 -26.73 -0.70 -8.30
C VAL A 164 -25.74 -1.75 -8.80
N GLU A 165 -25.77 -1.99 -10.10
CA GLU A 165 -24.89 -2.95 -10.77
C GLU A 165 -23.69 -2.28 -11.44
N ARG A 166 -22.72 -3.11 -11.87
CA ARG A 166 -21.55 -2.69 -12.68
C ARG A 166 -20.74 -1.55 -12.03
N VAL A 167 -20.56 -1.62 -10.72
CA VAL A 167 -19.71 -0.71 -9.94
C VAL A 167 -18.28 -1.21 -9.94
N VAL A 168 -17.32 -0.32 -10.18
CA VAL A 168 -15.89 -0.59 -10.09
C VAL A 168 -15.33 0.08 -8.85
N PRO A 169 -14.83 -0.66 -7.84
CA PRO A 169 -14.23 -0.05 -6.66
C PRO A 169 -12.81 0.44 -6.97
N VAL A 170 -12.54 1.70 -6.67
CA VAL A 170 -11.24 2.32 -6.84
C VAL A 170 -10.78 2.87 -5.50
N THR A 171 -9.60 2.47 -5.05
CA THR A 171 -9.01 3.01 -3.83
C THR A 171 -7.81 3.87 -4.14
N TYR A 172 -7.68 5.01 -3.47
CA TYR A 172 -6.47 5.80 -3.52
C TYR A 172 -5.33 5.04 -2.83
N MET A 173 -4.09 5.28 -3.27
CA MET A 173 -2.86 4.71 -2.72
C MET A 173 -2.77 4.86 -1.20
N ASN A 174 -3.27 5.99 -0.69
CA ASN A 174 -3.36 6.29 0.74
C ASN A 174 -4.57 5.55 1.35
N SER A 175 -4.42 4.23 1.50
CA SER A 175 -5.44 3.31 2.05
C SER A 175 -4.74 2.10 2.68
N ALA A 176 -5.41 1.40 3.58
CA ALA A 176 -4.87 0.16 4.15
C ALA A 176 -4.78 -0.97 3.10
N ALA A 177 -3.92 -1.97 3.37
CA ALA A 177 -3.75 -3.13 2.48
C ALA A 177 -5.04 -3.93 2.24
N ASP A 178 -5.93 -3.99 3.22
CA ASP A 178 -7.20 -4.72 3.12
C ASP A 178 -8.20 -4.04 2.17
N LEU A 179 -8.20 -2.71 2.11
CA LEU A 179 -8.94 -1.92 1.13
C LEU A 179 -8.42 -2.11 -0.29
N LYS A 180 -7.10 -2.18 -0.46
CA LYS A 180 -6.48 -2.53 -1.76
C LYS A 180 -6.88 -3.94 -2.19
N ALA A 181 -6.90 -4.88 -1.23
CA ALA A 181 -7.32 -6.25 -1.49
C ALA A 181 -8.80 -6.35 -1.86
N PHE A 182 -9.67 -5.58 -1.20
CA PHE A 182 -11.07 -5.46 -1.55
C PHE A 182 -11.23 -5.00 -3.01
N CYS A 183 -10.55 -3.93 -3.42
CA CYS A 183 -10.56 -3.50 -4.82
C CYS A 183 -10.16 -4.64 -5.76
N GLY A 184 -9.04 -5.32 -5.51
CA GLY A 184 -8.58 -6.43 -6.36
C GLY A 184 -9.58 -7.60 -6.45
N GLN A 185 -10.22 -7.95 -5.34
CA GLN A 185 -11.23 -9.02 -5.27
C GLN A 185 -12.51 -8.69 -6.04
N HIS A 186 -12.84 -7.40 -6.17
CA HIS A 186 -14.06 -6.91 -6.80
C HIS A 186 -13.80 -6.32 -8.21
N GLY A 187 -12.69 -6.70 -8.86
CA GLY A 187 -12.36 -6.25 -10.22
C GLY A 187 -12.01 -4.76 -10.33
N GLY A 188 -11.65 -4.16 -9.21
CA GLY A 188 -11.25 -2.77 -9.05
C GLY A 188 -9.75 -2.55 -9.15
N ILE A 189 -9.30 -1.36 -8.74
CA ILE A 189 -7.90 -0.96 -8.86
C ILE A 189 -7.47 0.06 -7.81
N VAL A 190 -6.14 0.15 -7.58
CA VAL A 190 -5.52 1.21 -6.78
C VAL A 190 -5.08 2.35 -7.69
N CYS A 191 -5.34 3.60 -7.30
CA CYS A 191 -4.89 4.77 -8.04
C CYS A 191 -3.95 5.66 -7.22
N THR A 192 -3.22 6.54 -7.89
CA THR A 192 -2.52 7.69 -7.32
C THR A 192 -3.18 8.98 -7.82
N SER A 193 -2.81 10.14 -7.26
CA SER A 193 -3.27 11.44 -7.77
C SER A 193 -2.78 11.68 -9.21
N SER A 194 -1.59 11.18 -9.55
CA SER A 194 -0.99 11.32 -10.88
C SER A 194 -1.64 10.45 -11.95
N ASN A 195 -2.32 9.36 -11.60
CA ASN A 195 -2.96 8.46 -12.57
C ASN A 195 -4.49 8.35 -12.45
N ALA A 196 -5.12 9.07 -11.53
CA ALA A 196 -6.56 8.99 -11.26
C ALA A 196 -7.42 9.14 -12.52
N ARG A 197 -7.08 10.08 -13.42
CA ARG A 197 -7.84 10.28 -14.68
C ARG A 197 -7.82 9.06 -15.57
N ALA A 198 -6.66 8.42 -15.70
CA ALA A 198 -6.48 7.25 -16.55
C ALA A 198 -7.10 6.00 -15.91
N VAL A 199 -7.10 5.91 -14.57
CA VAL A 199 -7.86 4.90 -13.83
C VAL A 199 -9.37 5.05 -14.07
N TYR A 200 -9.90 6.28 -14.09
CA TYR A 200 -11.32 6.51 -14.40
C TYR A 200 -11.66 6.09 -15.83
N ASP A 201 -10.83 6.45 -16.81
CA ASP A 201 -11.02 5.99 -18.20
C ASP A 201 -11.10 4.47 -18.28
N TRP A 202 -10.15 3.77 -17.64
CA TRP A 202 -10.18 2.32 -17.56
C TRP A 202 -11.43 1.80 -16.84
N ALA A 203 -11.78 2.35 -15.67
CA ALA A 203 -12.91 1.88 -14.88
C ALA A 203 -14.24 1.99 -15.64
N PHE A 204 -14.44 3.04 -16.44
CA PHE A 204 -15.62 3.19 -17.29
C PHE A 204 -15.67 2.21 -18.48
N THR A 205 -14.56 1.54 -18.81
CA THR A 205 -14.59 0.39 -19.74
C THR A 205 -15.02 -0.92 -19.06
N GLN A 206 -14.93 -0.99 -17.73
CA GLN A 206 -15.24 -2.19 -16.95
C GLN A 206 -16.67 -2.15 -16.37
N GLY A 207 -17.17 -0.95 -16.04
CA GLY A 207 -18.49 -0.76 -15.44
C GLY A 207 -19.05 0.63 -15.71
N ASP A 208 -20.25 0.88 -15.16
CA ASP A 208 -20.98 2.12 -15.41
C ASP A 208 -20.75 3.16 -14.29
N ARG A 209 -20.22 2.73 -13.14
CA ARG A 209 -20.11 3.53 -11.91
C ARG A 209 -18.83 3.21 -11.16
N LEU A 210 -18.34 4.17 -10.38
CA LEU A 210 -17.18 3.98 -9.51
C LEU A 210 -17.57 4.15 -8.05
N LEU A 211 -17.03 3.28 -7.18
CA LEU A 211 -16.97 3.51 -5.74
C LEU A 211 -15.54 3.95 -5.41
N PHE A 212 -15.35 5.24 -5.10
CA PHE A 212 -14.03 5.81 -4.84
C PHE A 212 -13.82 6.11 -3.36
N PHE A 213 -12.68 5.72 -2.79
CA PHE A 213 -12.33 5.95 -1.39
C PHE A 213 -10.81 6.01 -1.17
N PRO A 214 -10.31 6.58 -0.05
CA PRO A 214 -11.05 7.36 0.93
C PRO A 214 -11.17 8.84 0.58
N ASP A 215 -10.34 9.35 -0.34
CA ASP A 215 -10.29 10.79 -0.64
C ASP A 215 -11.46 11.23 -1.53
N GLN A 216 -12.50 11.77 -0.90
CA GLN A 216 -13.67 12.30 -1.61
C GLN A 216 -13.34 13.42 -2.59
N TYR A 217 -12.30 14.22 -2.35
CA TYR A 217 -11.97 15.34 -3.22
C TYR A 217 -11.27 14.85 -4.48
N LEU A 218 -10.31 13.94 -4.36
CA LEU A 218 -9.69 13.30 -5.51
C LEU A 218 -10.76 12.57 -6.36
N GLY A 219 -11.63 11.80 -5.71
CA GLY A 219 -12.69 11.05 -6.39
C GLY A 219 -13.70 11.96 -7.09
N ARG A 220 -14.24 12.95 -6.37
CA ARG A 220 -15.26 13.87 -6.90
C ARG A 220 -14.71 14.77 -7.99
N ASN A 221 -13.53 15.37 -7.80
CA ASN A 221 -12.95 16.29 -8.79
C ASN A 221 -12.55 15.56 -10.06
N THR A 222 -12.01 14.34 -9.95
CA THR A 222 -11.69 13.50 -11.12
C THR A 222 -12.95 13.12 -11.87
N GLY A 223 -14.01 12.71 -11.16
CA GLY A 223 -15.31 12.40 -11.76
C GLY A 223 -15.93 13.60 -12.46
N TYR A 224 -16.03 14.75 -11.78
CA TYR A 224 -16.57 15.98 -12.37
C TYR A 224 -15.84 16.41 -13.65
N ALA A 225 -14.52 16.21 -13.71
CA ALA A 225 -13.72 16.53 -14.89
C ALA A 225 -13.94 15.57 -16.09
N LYS A 226 -14.69 14.47 -15.93
CA LYS A 226 -15.04 13.53 -17.00
C LYS A 226 -16.39 13.82 -17.65
N GLY A 227 -17.25 14.64 -17.02
CA GLY A 227 -18.64 14.89 -17.43
C GLY A 227 -19.63 14.10 -16.61
#